data_AF-A0A920R453-F1
#
_entry.id   AF-A0A920R453-F1
#
_cell.length_a   1.000
_cell.length_b   1.000
_cell.length_c   1.000
_cell.angle_alpha   90.00
_cell.angle_beta   90.00
_cell.angle_gamma   90.00
#
_symmetry.space_group_name_H-M   'P 1'
#
loop_
_entity.id
_entity.type
_entity.pdbx_description
1 polymer ?
#
loop_
_entity_poly.entity_id
_entity_poly.type
_entity_poly.pdbx_seq_one_letter_code
_entity_poly.pdbx_strand_id
1 'polypeptide(L)' 'MLCEITGFHAISLQPNAGSQGEYAGLLCIRAYLQSQGEGHRNICLIPSSAHGTNPASAILAGMEGFNHTL' A
#
# COMPACT_ATOMS: atom_id res chain seq x y z
N MET A 1 -6.13 -22.23 -2.01
CA MET A 1 -4.71 -22.11 -1.58
C MET A 1 -4.33 -20.69 -1.15
N LEU A 2 -3.91 -19.74 -2.01
CA LEU A 2 -3.40 -18.43 -1.50
C LEU A 2 -4.45 -17.57 -0.77
N CYS A 3 -5.68 -17.44 -1.31
CA CYS A 3 -6.78 -16.73 -0.62
C CYS A 3 -7.13 -17.38 0.72
N GLU A 4 -7.14 -18.72 0.75
CA GLU A 4 -7.44 -19.51 1.94
C GLU A 4 -6.38 -19.36 3.05
N ILE A 5 -5.10 -19.32 2.67
CA ILE A 5 -3.99 -19.11 3.61
C ILE A 5 -3.99 -17.69 4.19
N THR A 6 -4.34 -16.69 3.38
CA THR A 6 -4.24 -15.27 3.76
C THR A 6 -5.54 -14.68 4.29
N GLY A 7 -6.68 -15.33 4.05
CA GLY A 7 -8.01 -14.81 4.40
C GLY A 7 -8.55 -13.73 3.45
N PHE A 8 -7.85 -13.42 2.34
CA PHE A 8 -8.34 -12.44 1.36
C PHE A 8 -9.42 -13.02 0.44
N HIS A 9 -10.35 -12.18 0.00
CA HIS A 9 -11.41 -12.56 -0.93
C HIS A 9 -10.89 -12.85 -2.35
N ALA A 10 -9.88 -12.09 -2.80
CA ALA A 10 -9.30 -12.20 -4.13
C ALA A 10 -7.80 -11.85 -4.10
N ILE A 11 -7.06 -12.36 -5.11
CA ILE A 11 -5.63 -12.13 -5.27
C ILE A 11 -5.33 -11.76 -6.72
N SER A 12 -4.41 -10.81 -6.93
CA SER A 12 -3.80 -10.52 -8.22
C SER A 12 -2.40 -11.13 -8.29
N LEU A 13 -2.09 -11.78 -9.41
CA LEU A 13 -0.76 -12.31 -9.72
C LEU A 13 0.02 -11.39 -10.67
N GLN A 14 -0.50 -10.20 -10.97
CA GLN A 14 0.15 -9.22 -11.86
C GLN A 14 1.46 -8.65 -11.27
N PRO A 15 1.56 -8.34 -9.96
CA PRO A 15 2.83 -7.88 -9.39
C PRO A 15 3.86 -9.00 -9.37
N ASN A 16 5.00 -8.80 -10.03
CA ASN A 16 6.02 -9.84 -10.17
C ASN A 16 7.16 -9.75 -9.14
N ALA A 17 7.05 -8.83 -8.18
CA ALA A 17 7.99 -8.65 -7.07
C ALA A 17 7.25 -8.11 -5.83
N GLY A 18 7.80 -8.33 -4.63
CA GLY A 18 7.20 -7.86 -3.37
C GLY A 18 6.92 -6.36 -3.34
N SER A 19 7.91 -5.54 -3.74
CA SER A 19 7.77 -4.08 -3.82
C SER A 19 6.73 -3.62 -4.85
N GLN A 20 6.54 -4.35 -5.95
CA GLN A 20 5.44 -4.07 -6.88
C GLN A 20 4.08 -4.44 -6.27
N GLY A 21 4.03 -5.48 -5.44
CA GLY A 21 2.84 -5.84 -4.67
C GLY A 21 2.45 -4.73 -3.69
N GLU A 22 3.42 -4.18 -2.96
CA GLU A 22 3.23 -3.01 -2.09
C GLU A 22 2.67 -1.81 -2.87
N TYR A 23 3.32 -1.44 -3.97
CA TYR A 23 2.89 -0.34 -4.83
C TYR A 23 1.48 -0.54 -5.39
N ALA A 24 1.18 -1.73 -5.93
CA ALA A 24 -0.15 -2.06 -6.46
C ALA A 24 -1.22 -2.02 -5.36
N GLY A 25 -0.90 -2.51 -4.16
CA GLY A 25 -1.78 -2.44 -2.99
C GLY A 25 -2.11 -1.00 -2.60
N LEU A 26 -1.10 -0.13 -2.56
CA LEU A 26 -1.30 1.30 -2.24
C LEU A 26 -2.11 2.03 -3.32
N LEU A 27 -1.89 1.73 -4.60
CA LEU A 27 -2.73 2.26 -5.68
C LEU A 27 -4.19 1.81 -5.56
N CYS A 28 -4.42 0.54 -5.20
CA CYS A 28 -5.76 0.00 -4.96
C CYS A 28 -6.46 0.74 -3.81
N ILE A 29 -5.77 0.92 -2.68
CA ILE A 29 -6.28 1.68 -1.52
C ILE A 29 -6.59 3.12 -1.92
N ARG A 30 -5.69 3.79 -2.65
CA ARG A 30 -5.89 5.16 -3.11
C ARG A 30 -7.10 5.28 -4.03
N ALA A 31 -7.25 4.40 -5.02
CA ALA A 31 -8.37 4.38 -5.93
C ALA A 31 -9.70 4.14 -5.19
N TYR A 32 -9.69 3.25 -4.20
CA TYR A 32 -10.83 3.03 -3.32
C TYR A 32 -11.21 4.31 -2.57
N LEU A 33 -10.27 4.97 -1.89
CA LEU A 33 -10.54 6.22 -1.17
C LEU A 33 -11.07 7.33 -2.09
N GLN A 34 -10.50 7.47 -3.29
CA GLN A 34 -11.00 8.40 -4.29
C GLN A 34 -12.44 8.10 -4.71
N SER A 35 -12.79 6.82 -4.89
CA SER A 35 -14.16 6.40 -5.22
C SER A 35 -15.18 6.74 -4.13
N GLN A 36 -14.73 6.86 -2.88
CA GLN A 36 -15.54 7.24 -1.72
C GLN A 36 -15.57 8.77 -1.48
N GLY A 37 -14.90 9.58 -2.31
CA GLY A 37 -14.74 11.01 -2.07
C GLY A 37 -13.71 11.37 -0.99
N GLU A 38 -13.00 10.38 -0.45
CA GLU A 38 -12.01 10.50 0.63
C GLU A 38 -10.58 10.65 0.09
N GLY A 39 -10.42 11.15 -1.14
CA GLY A 39 -9.12 11.26 -1.82
C GLY A 39 -8.12 12.22 -1.15
N HIS A 40 -8.57 13.03 -0.19
CA HIS A 40 -7.72 13.86 0.66
C HIS A 40 -6.88 13.03 1.65
N ARG A 41 -7.22 11.76 1.88
CA ARG A 41 -6.45 10.84 2.72
C ARG A 41 -5.24 10.29 1.97
N ASN A 42 -4.16 11.06 2.02
CA ASN A 42 -2.91 10.74 1.33
C ASN A 42 -1.74 10.41 2.26
N ILE A 43 -1.95 10.36 3.58
CA ILE A 43 -0.91 10.01 4.57
C ILE A 43 -0.79 8.48 4.72
N CYS A 44 0.41 7.94 4.51
CA CYS A 44 0.76 6.54 4.81
C CYS A 44 1.61 6.50 6.09
N LEU A 45 1.11 5.81 7.12
CA LEU A 45 1.87 5.61 8.35
C LEU A 45 2.90 4.49 8.16
N ILE A 46 4.18 4.83 8.28
CA ILE A 46 5.27 3.87 8.06
C ILE A 46 6.13 3.84 9.32
N PRO A 47 6.27 2.69 10.01
CA PRO A 47 7.15 2.59 11.16
C PRO A 47 8.62 2.69 10.70
N SER A 48 9.48 3.25 11.56
CA SER A 48 10.92 3.41 11.27
C SER A 48 11.65 2.08 11.04
N SER A 49 11.09 0.96 11.50
CA SER A 49 11.61 -0.39 11.30
C SER A 49 11.15 -1.06 10.00
N ALA A 50 10.28 -0.41 9.21
CA ALA A 50 9.79 -0.97 7.96
C ALA A 50 10.93 -1.22 6.96
N HIS A 51 10.76 -2.23 6.11
CA HIS A 51 11.67 -2.46 4.99
C HIS A 51 11.71 -1.23 4.08
N GLY A 52 12.88 -0.92 3.50
CA GLY A 52 13.09 0.30 2.71
C GLY A 52 12.21 0.42 1.45
N THR A 53 11.63 -0.68 0.98
CA THR A 53 10.66 -0.65 -0.13
C THR A 53 9.35 -0.01 0.28
N ASN A 54 8.94 -0.10 1.54
CA ASN A 54 7.67 0.46 2.02
C ASN A 54 7.58 1.99 1.81
N PRO A 55 8.55 2.82 2.30
CA PRO A 55 8.51 4.26 2.04
C PRO A 55 8.70 4.59 0.56
N ALA A 56 9.49 3.81 -0.18
CA ALA A 56 9.65 4.01 -1.62
C ALA A 56 8.33 3.78 -2.39
N SER A 57 7.63 2.69 -2.08
CA SER A 57 6.32 2.33 -2.65
C SER A 57 5.26 3.39 -2.34
N ALA A 58 5.25 3.95 -1.12
CA ALA A 58 4.33 5.02 -0.73
C ALA A 58 4.56 6.32 -1.52
N ILE A 59 5.82 6.74 -1.67
CA ILE A 59 6.18 7.90 -2.48
C ILE A 59 5.76 7.68 -3.94
N LEU A 60 6.05 6.51 -4.52
CA LEU A 60 5.66 6.17 -5.89
C LEU A 60 4.14 6.17 -6.09
N ALA A 61 3.36 5.76 -5.08
CA ALA A 61 1.90 5.80 -5.09
C ALA A 61 1.31 7.20 -4.86
N GLY A 62 2.15 8.23 -4.73
CA GLY A 62 1.73 9.61 -4.46
C GLY A 62 1.15 9.79 -3.05
N MET A 63 1.56 8.96 -2.10
CA MET A 63 1.24 9.10 -0.68
C MET A 63 2.37 9.79 0.06
N GLU A 64 2.03 10.58 1.08
CA GLU A 64 2.98 11.20 1.99
C GLU A 64 3.32 10.19 3.10
N GLY A 65 4.58 9.76 3.14
CA GLY A 65 5.06 8.90 4.22
C GLY A 65 5.21 9.71 5.51
N PHE A 66 4.46 9.35 6.55
CA PHE A 66 4.65 9.91 7.89
C PHE A 66 5.34 8.88 8.78
N ASN A 67 6.54 9.23 9.26
CA ASN A 67 7.26 8.47 10.25
C ASN A 67 6.88 8.97 11.66
N HIS A 68 6.15 8.16 12.42
CA HIS A 68 5.86 8.48 13.84
C HIS A 68 7.09 8.11 14.70
N THR A 69 8.13 8.93 14.62
CA THR A 69 9.21 8.96 15.62
C THR A 69 8.93 10.12 16.55
N LEU A 70 8.51 9.81 17.79
CA LEU A 70 8.66 10.75 18.91
C LEU A 70 10.15 10.96 19.17
#